data_AF-V9FBD4-F1
#
_entry.id   AF-V9FBD4-F1
#
_cell.length_a   1.000
_cell.length_b   1.000
_cell.length_c   1.000
_cell.angle_alpha   90.00
_cell.angle_beta   90.00
_cell.angle_gamma   90.00
#
_symmetry.space_group_name_H-M   'P 1'
#
loop_
_entity.id
_entity.type
_entity.pdbx_description
1 polymer ?
#
loop_
_entity_poly.entity_id
_entity_poly.type
_entity_poly.pdbx_seq_one_letter_code
_entity_poly.pdbx_strand_id
1 'polypeptide(L)'
;MAPNFNQRVYSHDAHPPSTLWTKDEYTKVWEHFLDKFAAIQSRFPAPIDRFEEEGRAKMQKIVMRMIERRAPITLVLPAFPFKSPNSTDKVLGKLPDRAEELSMERLERFCREVEEAYPPGCKMVIFSDGRVFNDLLGVSLSDLRAFENEMQAMVKEAGHTHIYFDSMDNYVKNVDDPIPEILERFNVLHMDFDTRIKTEAAIRNTYCSFCKFLERDLAQQWVGMSRSAMKRSCGKIAKQMMHRNVGFSALVDDSYPDALRISIHQYDNAGPKFGIHLIPQKSGKPRTPWHSVVCEDLDTTPHTVDLKDVDTDKYDLVYKHGRKWGYVERPPCTPEEVAQWEPLHVELIRKQMFIVAQAMEGFPAPSIMDVPREAIRSLVLKYGVVTLRGFKQDDDFEAATERWGDVLQWPKGTFTAGNIFDVKTEVGTALTAQTLEAM
;
A
#
# COMPACT_ATOMS: atom_id res chain seq x y z
N MET A 1 -31.11 25.75 11.91
CA MET A 1 -31.94 24.52 11.82
C MET A 1 -31.41 23.54 12.86
N ALA A 2 -32.30 22.86 13.58
CA ALA A 2 -32.01 22.14 14.83
C ALA A 2 -30.87 21.10 14.70
N PRO A 3 -30.11 20.84 15.79
CA PRO A 3 -29.11 19.79 15.79
C PRO A 3 -29.80 18.42 15.77
N ASN A 4 -29.45 17.62 14.78
CA ASN A 4 -29.88 16.23 14.65
C ASN A 4 -29.07 15.38 15.64
N PHE A 5 -29.50 15.34 16.90
CA PHE A 5 -28.98 14.41 17.92
C PHE A 5 -29.44 12.98 17.60
N ASN A 6 -28.90 12.39 16.54
CA ASN A 6 -28.74 10.94 16.49
C ASN A 6 -27.37 10.61 17.08
N GLN A 7 -27.25 10.80 18.40
CA GLN A 7 -26.31 10.01 19.17
C GLN A 7 -26.70 8.54 18.94
N ARG A 8 -25.98 7.86 18.05
CA ARG A 8 -25.84 6.41 18.16
C ARG A 8 -25.08 6.18 19.46
N VAL A 9 -25.82 6.18 20.57
CA VAL A 9 -25.43 5.48 21.78
C VAL A 9 -24.95 4.11 21.32
N TYR A 10 -23.71 3.74 21.65
CA TYR A 10 -23.24 2.36 21.47
C TYR A 10 -24.32 1.46 22.06
N SER A 11 -25.10 0.79 21.21
CA SER A 11 -26.08 -0.17 21.69
C SER A 11 -25.27 -1.27 22.35
N HIS A 12 -25.33 -1.33 23.67
CA HIS A 12 -25.10 -2.56 24.41
C HIS A 12 -26.23 -3.49 23.99
N ASP A 13 -26.10 -4.13 22.83
CA ASP A 13 -26.89 -5.30 22.47
C ASP A 13 -26.44 -6.46 23.37
N ALA A 14 -26.82 -6.34 24.65
CA ALA A 14 -26.65 -7.37 25.64
C ALA A 14 -27.74 -8.41 25.35
N HIS A 15 -27.37 -9.46 24.62
CA HIS A 15 -28.18 -10.67 24.58
C HIS A 15 -28.35 -11.21 26.02
N PRO A 16 -29.55 -11.67 26.39
CA PRO A 16 -29.78 -12.24 27.72
C PRO A 16 -28.83 -13.42 27.95
N PRO A 17 -28.34 -13.64 29.19
CA PRO A 17 -27.34 -14.65 29.48
C PRO A 17 -27.97 -16.05 29.42
N SER A 18 -28.18 -16.58 28.21
CA SER A 18 -28.50 -17.99 28.04
C SER A 18 -27.21 -18.78 28.18
N THR A 19 -27.10 -19.53 29.28
CA THR A 19 -25.97 -20.40 29.68
C THR A 19 -24.65 -19.68 30.00
N LEU A 20 -24.29 -19.70 31.29
CA LEU A 20 -22.93 -19.41 31.75
C LEU A 20 -21.97 -20.40 31.08
N TRP A 21 -20.93 -19.88 30.41
CA TRP A 21 -19.86 -20.74 29.92
C TRP A 21 -19.08 -21.37 31.06
N THR A 22 -18.65 -22.60 30.82
CA THR A 22 -17.63 -23.30 31.58
C THR A 22 -16.29 -22.59 31.46
N LYS A 23 -15.41 -22.81 32.44
CA LYS A 23 -14.03 -22.29 32.40
C LYS A 23 -13.27 -22.74 31.16
N ASP A 24 -13.56 -23.93 30.67
CA ASP A 24 -12.93 -24.50 29.47
C ASP A 24 -13.37 -23.76 28.20
N GLU A 25 -14.64 -23.37 28.08
CA GLU A 25 -15.12 -22.56 26.95
C GLU A 25 -14.45 -21.19 26.92
N TYR A 26 -14.35 -20.51 28.07
CA TYR A 26 -13.62 -19.24 28.17
C TYR A 26 -12.15 -19.37 27.76
N THR A 27 -11.50 -20.45 28.20
CA THR A 27 -10.08 -20.72 27.90
C THR A 27 -9.88 -20.97 26.40
N LYS A 28 -10.75 -21.78 25.78
CA LYS A 28 -10.71 -22.06 24.35
C LYS A 28 -10.84 -20.80 23.50
N VAL A 29 -11.78 -19.90 23.84
CA VAL A 29 -11.94 -18.64 23.10
C VAL A 29 -10.72 -17.76 23.25
N TRP A 30 -10.17 -17.64 24.45
CA TRP A 30 -8.96 -16.85 24.67
C TRP A 30 -7.75 -17.41 23.90
N GLU A 31 -7.53 -18.72 23.95
CA GLU A 31 -6.43 -19.38 23.22
C GLU A 31 -6.57 -19.21 21.71
N HIS A 32 -7.79 -19.36 21.19
CA HIS A 32 -8.08 -19.13 19.77
C HIS A 32 -7.86 -17.67 19.37
N PHE A 33 -8.36 -16.71 20.18
CA PHE A 33 -8.09 -15.29 19.95
C PHE A 33 -6.59 -15.00 19.89
N LEU A 34 -5.81 -15.55 20.83
CA LEU A 34 -4.38 -15.35 20.91
C LEU A 34 -3.64 -15.93 19.70
N ASP A 35 -4.04 -17.12 19.23
CA ASP A 35 -3.54 -17.75 18.01
C ASP A 35 -3.78 -16.84 16.78
N LYS A 36 -5.01 -16.35 16.60
CA LYS A 36 -5.33 -15.46 15.47
C LYS A 36 -4.64 -14.10 15.58
N PHE A 37 -4.52 -13.56 16.80
CA PHE A 37 -3.84 -12.29 17.02
C PHE A 37 -2.35 -12.39 16.68
N ALA A 38 -1.70 -13.51 17.01
CA ALA A 38 -0.29 -13.74 16.67
C ALA A 38 -0.01 -13.64 15.17
N ALA A 39 -0.97 -13.99 14.31
CA ALA A 39 -0.84 -13.89 12.86
C ALA A 39 -0.76 -12.43 12.35
N ILE A 40 -1.30 -11.46 13.10
CA ILE A 40 -1.27 -10.04 12.76
C ILE A 40 -0.33 -9.21 13.63
N GLN A 41 0.11 -9.73 14.79
CA GLN A 41 0.93 -9.02 15.75
C GLN A 41 2.31 -8.66 15.18
N SER A 42 2.74 -7.42 15.39
CA SER A 42 4.11 -7.00 15.16
C SER A 42 4.91 -7.18 16.44
N ARG A 43 6.04 -7.90 16.40
CA ARG A 43 6.93 -8.11 17.55
C ARG A 43 8.31 -7.57 17.27
N PHE A 44 8.94 -6.92 18.25
CA PHE A 44 10.38 -6.66 18.18
C PHE A 44 11.15 -7.99 18.37
N PRO A 45 12.42 -8.07 17.92
CA PRO A 45 13.30 -9.11 18.40
C PRO A 45 13.47 -9.03 19.93
N ALA A 46 13.64 -10.18 20.57
CA ALA A 46 14.05 -10.21 21.97
C ALA A 46 15.38 -9.47 22.17
N PRO A 47 15.59 -8.74 23.28
CA PRO A 47 14.74 -8.65 24.47
C PRO A 47 13.78 -7.44 24.49
N ILE A 48 13.57 -6.75 23.36
CA ILE A 48 12.74 -5.53 23.34
C ILE A 48 11.24 -5.88 23.38
N ASP A 49 10.83 -7.01 22.78
CA ASP A 49 9.46 -7.49 22.89
C ASP A 49 9.21 -8.12 24.27
N ARG A 50 8.17 -7.63 24.94
CA ARG A 50 7.76 -7.97 26.31
C ARG A 50 6.34 -8.51 26.34
N PHE A 51 5.86 -9.02 25.21
CA PHE A 51 4.49 -9.52 25.12
C PHE A 51 4.29 -10.73 26.05
N GLU A 52 5.20 -11.70 26.04
CA GLU A 52 5.04 -12.89 26.90
C GLU A 52 5.22 -12.56 28.40
N GLU A 53 6.11 -11.60 28.72
CA GLU A 53 6.42 -11.22 30.11
C GLU A 53 5.30 -10.40 30.76
N GLU A 54 4.69 -9.46 30.03
CA GLU A 54 3.68 -8.54 30.58
C GLU A 54 2.44 -8.38 29.69
N GLY A 55 2.64 -8.28 28.38
CA GLY A 55 1.59 -7.95 27.42
C GLY A 55 0.43 -8.93 27.39
N ARG A 56 0.73 -10.23 27.40
CA ARG A 56 -0.22 -11.33 27.27
C ARG A 56 -1.25 -11.30 28.39
N ALA A 57 -0.81 -11.13 29.64
CA ALA A 57 -1.70 -11.05 30.80
C ALA A 57 -2.59 -9.80 30.77
N LYS A 58 -2.05 -8.65 30.33
CA LYS A 58 -2.83 -7.40 30.18
C LYS A 58 -3.87 -7.52 29.07
N MET A 59 -3.49 -8.07 27.92
CA MET A 59 -4.40 -8.34 26.81
C MET A 59 -5.52 -9.31 27.23
N GLN A 60 -5.15 -10.41 27.90
CA GLN A 60 -6.12 -11.38 28.41
C GLN A 60 -7.15 -10.70 29.30
N LYS A 61 -6.71 -9.86 30.24
CA LYS A 61 -7.62 -9.14 31.14
C LYS A 61 -8.60 -8.23 30.39
N ILE A 62 -8.17 -7.56 29.32
CA ILE A 62 -9.02 -6.68 28.50
C ILE A 62 -10.03 -7.52 27.71
N VAL A 63 -9.54 -8.53 26.98
CA VAL A 63 -10.37 -9.38 26.11
C VAL A 63 -11.38 -10.19 26.93
N MET A 64 -10.95 -10.80 28.04
CA MET A 64 -11.84 -11.58 28.91
C MET A 64 -12.99 -10.77 29.49
N ARG A 65 -12.79 -9.48 29.80
CA ARG A 65 -13.87 -8.61 30.29
C ARG A 65 -15.03 -8.52 29.30
N MET A 66 -14.74 -8.46 28.00
CA MET A 66 -15.76 -8.44 26.95
C MET A 66 -16.39 -9.81 26.78
N ILE A 67 -15.58 -10.87 26.78
CA ILE A 67 -16.03 -12.26 26.67
C ILE A 67 -17.02 -12.63 27.80
N GLU A 68 -16.67 -12.32 29.05
CA GLU A 68 -17.49 -12.56 30.25
C GLU A 68 -18.84 -11.83 30.20
N ARG A 69 -18.90 -10.68 29.52
CA ARG A 69 -20.12 -9.88 29.33
C ARG A 69 -20.93 -10.30 28.10
N ARG A 70 -20.49 -11.32 27.34
CA ARG A 70 -21.07 -11.69 26.03
C ARG A 70 -21.07 -10.55 25.01
N ALA A 71 -20.13 -9.62 25.15
CA ALA A 71 -20.01 -8.50 24.24
C ALA A 71 -18.99 -8.81 23.13
N PRO A 72 -19.21 -8.31 21.90
CA PRO A 72 -18.22 -8.41 20.82
C PRO A 72 -16.85 -7.91 21.28
N ILE A 73 -15.78 -8.64 20.94
CA ILE A 73 -14.41 -8.22 21.24
C ILE A 73 -14.10 -7.01 20.37
N THR A 74 -14.01 -5.82 20.96
CA THR A 74 -13.76 -4.58 20.22
C THR A 74 -12.27 -4.26 20.25
N LEU A 75 -11.68 -4.11 19.07
CA LEU A 75 -10.34 -3.60 18.86
C LEU A 75 -10.44 -2.20 18.26
N VAL A 76 -9.65 -1.27 18.77
CA VAL A 76 -9.61 0.10 18.23
C VAL A 76 -8.22 0.44 17.72
N LEU A 77 -8.16 0.84 16.45
CA LEU A 77 -6.96 1.07 15.67
C LEU A 77 -6.91 2.50 15.15
N PRO A 78 -6.01 3.35 15.66
CA PRO A 78 -5.70 4.62 15.02
C PRO A 78 -4.87 4.39 13.77
N ALA A 79 -5.45 4.66 12.61
CA ALA A 79 -4.85 4.38 11.31
C ALA A 79 -5.65 5.00 10.17
N PHE A 80 -5.10 4.89 8.97
CA PHE A 80 -5.71 5.28 7.69
C PHE A 80 -6.10 6.77 7.62
N PRO A 81 -5.16 7.71 7.85
CA PRO A 81 -5.46 9.13 7.81
C PRO A 81 -5.81 9.62 6.40
N PHE A 82 -4.90 9.34 5.47
CA PHE A 82 -4.91 9.72 4.05
C PHE A 82 -3.61 9.20 3.41
N LYS A 83 -3.56 9.09 2.07
CA LYS A 83 -2.31 8.82 1.34
C LYS A 83 -1.27 9.93 1.55
N SER A 84 0.01 9.54 1.61
CA SER A 84 1.15 10.47 1.67
C SER A 84 1.02 11.58 0.61
N PRO A 85 1.29 12.85 0.96
CA PRO A 85 1.33 13.93 -0.04
C PRO A 85 2.49 13.79 -1.02
N ASN A 86 3.47 12.90 -0.77
CA ASN A 86 4.53 12.57 -1.72
C ASN A 86 4.06 11.51 -2.75
N SER A 87 3.26 11.94 -3.73
CA SER A 87 2.78 11.10 -4.84
C SER A 87 3.81 10.87 -5.95
N THR A 88 4.99 11.47 -5.85
CA THR A 88 6.08 11.25 -6.81
C THR A 88 6.93 10.05 -6.41
N ASP A 89 7.25 9.95 -5.11
CA ASP A 89 8.20 8.95 -4.63
C ASP A 89 7.56 7.79 -3.86
N LYS A 90 6.39 7.98 -3.23
CA LYS A 90 5.90 7.03 -2.23
C LYS A 90 4.62 6.29 -2.60
N VAL A 91 3.65 6.97 -3.19
CA VAL A 91 2.27 6.46 -3.39
C VAL A 91 1.76 6.76 -4.80
N LEU A 92 0.81 5.96 -5.28
CA LEU A 92 0.26 6.09 -6.64
C LEU A 92 -0.63 7.31 -6.85
N GLY A 93 -1.20 7.83 -5.77
CA GLY A 93 -2.17 8.93 -5.79
C GLY A 93 -2.70 9.24 -4.40
N LYS A 94 -3.79 10.01 -4.34
CA LYS A 94 -4.41 10.47 -3.09
C LYS A 94 -5.47 9.51 -2.53
N LEU A 95 -6.04 8.65 -3.38
CA LEU A 95 -7.11 7.72 -3.00
C LEU A 95 -6.52 6.37 -2.56
N PRO A 96 -7.28 5.58 -1.77
CA PRO A 96 -6.95 4.20 -1.47
C PRO A 96 -6.70 3.36 -2.72
N ASP A 97 -5.72 2.47 -2.62
CA ASP A 97 -5.29 1.55 -3.66
C ASP A 97 -5.13 0.12 -3.09
N ARG A 98 -4.41 -0.77 -3.78
CA ARG A 98 -4.23 -2.17 -3.39
C ARG A 98 -3.68 -2.32 -1.97
N ALA A 99 -2.91 -1.35 -1.47
CA ALA A 99 -2.35 -1.40 -0.13
C ALA A 99 -3.45 -1.37 0.95
N GLU A 100 -4.40 -0.44 0.82
CA GLU A 100 -5.52 -0.33 1.74
C GLU A 100 -6.50 -1.50 1.59
N GLU A 101 -6.74 -1.97 0.37
CA GLU A 101 -7.58 -3.15 0.09
C GLU A 101 -7.11 -4.38 0.86
N LEU A 102 -5.84 -4.77 0.66
CA LEU A 102 -5.24 -5.92 1.35
C LEU A 102 -5.25 -5.77 2.87
N SER A 103 -5.14 -4.53 3.36
CA SER A 103 -5.18 -4.25 4.78
C SER A 103 -6.56 -4.48 5.37
N MET A 104 -7.61 -4.03 4.68
CA MET A 104 -9.00 -4.27 5.10
C MET A 104 -9.33 -5.76 5.06
N GLU A 105 -8.95 -6.46 3.99
CA GLU A 105 -9.13 -7.91 3.87
C GLU A 105 -8.46 -8.69 5.00
N ARG A 106 -7.25 -8.27 5.40
CA ARG A 106 -6.50 -8.90 6.49
C ARG A 106 -7.16 -8.68 7.85
N LEU A 107 -7.62 -7.46 8.13
CA LEU A 107 -8.31 -7.15 9.38
C LEU A 107 -9.66 -7.85 9.47
N GLU A 108 -10.42 -7.88 8.37
CA GLU A 108 -11.69 -8.60 8.26
C GLU A 108 -11.49 -10.11 8.50
N ARG A 109 -10.47 -10.70 7.86
CA ARG A 109 -10.14 -12.12 8.05
C ARG A 109 -9.87 -12.44 9.51
N PHE A 110 -9.06 -11.62 10.19
CA PHE A 110 -8.79 -11.78 11.62
C PHE A 110 -10.09 -11.76 12.45
N CYS A 111 -10.97 -10.79 12.20
CA CYS A 111 -12.24 -10.69 12.93
C CYS A 111 -13.15 -11.89 12.71
N ARG A 112 -13.27 -12.35 11.45
CA ARG A 112 -14.07 -13.53 11.10
C ARG A 112 -13.52 -14.80 11.76
N GLU A 113 -12.21 -15.00 11.73
CA GLU A 113 -11.57 -16.16 12.38
C GLU A 113 -11.79 -16.13 13.89
N VAL A 114 -11.83 -14.96 14.54
CA VAL A 114 -12.19 -14.84 15.97
C VAL A 114 -13.67 -15.19 16.19
N GLU A 115 -14.57 -14.72 15.32
CA GLU A 115 -16.01 -14.98 15.41
C GLU A 115 -16.34 -16.48 15.31
N GLU A 116 -15.58 -17.26 14.53
CA GLU A 116 -15.73 -18.72 14.43
C GLU A 116 -15.70 -19.43 15.79
N ALA A 117 -14.89 -18.94 16.75
CA ALA A 117 -14.81 -19.48 18.11
C ALA A 117 -15.66 -18.68 19.11
N TYR A 118 -16.03 -17.44 18.80
CA TYR A 118 -16.75 -16.53 19.69
C TYR A 118 -17.96 -15.90 18.96
N PRO A 119 -19.17 -16.52 19.04
CA PRO A 119 -20.33 -16.07 18.28
C PRO A 119 -20.77 -14.61 18.46
N PRO A 120 -20.57 -13.93 19.62
CA PRO A 120 -20.82 -12.48 19.69
C PRO A 120 -19.88 -11.64 18.82
N GLY A 121 -18.82 -12.24 18.29
CA GLY A 121 -17.99 -11.70 17.23
C GLY A 121 -16.90 -10.74 17.69
N CYS A 122 -16.29 -10.09 16.69
CA CYS A 122 -15.14 -9.22 16.83
C CYS A 122 -15.39 -7.93 16.03
N LYS A 123 -15.14 -6.77 16.64
CA LYS A 123 -15.33 -5.45 15.99
C LYS A 123 -13.98 -4.78 15.81
N MET A 124 -13.63 -4.46 14.57
CA MET A 124 -12.45 -3.68 14.23
C MET A 124 -12.85 -2.23 13.98
N VAL A 125 -12.53 -1.34 14.91
CA VAL A 125 -12.77 0.09 14.77
C VAL A 125 -11.51 0.76 14.23
N ILE A 126 -11.59 1.27 13.01
CA ILE A 126 -10.62 2.19 12.42
C ILE A 126 -10.95 3.60 12.90
N PHE A 127 -10.18 4.11 13.86
CA PHE A 127 -10.32 5.48 14.35
C PHE A 127 -9.38 6.39 13.57
N SER A 128 -9.89 7.05 12.53
CA SER A 128 -9.07 7.86 11.60
C SER A 128 -8.30 8.95 12.35
N ASP A 129 -6.99 9.03 12.10
CA ASP A 129 -6.12 10.11 12.56
C ASP A 129 -5.93 11.20 11.49
N GLY A 130 -6.71 11.17 10.40
CA GLY A 130 -6.62 12.13 9.30
C GLY A 130 -6.83 13.56 9.77
N ARG A 131 -7.96 13.82 10.45
CA ARG A 131 -8.32 15.16 10.98
C ARG A 131 -7.32 15.69 12.01
N VAL A 132 -6.52 14.80 12.60
CA VAL A 132 -5.48 15.15 13.57
C VAL A 132 -4.30 15.84 12.87
N PHE A 133 -3.97 15.41 11.65
CA PHE A 133 -2.69 15.77 11.00
C PHE A 133 -2.81 16.41 9.62
N ASN A 134 -4.00 16.47 9.01
CA ASN A 134 -4.13 16.85 7.59
C ASN A 134 -3.56 18.24 7.27
N ASP A 135 -3.84 19.25 8.09
CA ASP A 135 -3.32 20.61 7.93
C ASP A 135 -1.79 20.66 8.12
N LEU A 136 -1.26 19.93 9.10
CA LEU A 136 0.18 19.82 9.36
C LEU A 136 0.94 19.16 8.21
N LEU A 137 0.28 18.28 7.46
CA LEU A 137 0.84 17.56 6.33
C LEU A 137 0.42 18.14 4.97
N GLY A 138 -0.29 19.28 4.96
CA GLY A 138 -0.71 19.96 3.73
C GLY A 138 -1.76 19.19 2.91
N VAL A 139 -2.53 18.32 3.54
CA VAL A 139 -3.63 17.57 2.94
C VAL A 139 -4.94 18.30 3.17
N SER A 140 -5.64 18.61 2.07
CA SER A 140 -6.92 19.31 2.12
C SER A 140 -8.02 18.45 2.76
N LEU A 141 -9.01 19.08 3.40
CA LEU A 141 -10.16 18.37 3.94
C LEU A 141 -10.96 17.62 2.86
N SER A 142 -10.99 18.14 1.62
CA SER A 142 -11.62 17.45 0.49
C SER A 142 -10.89 16.17 0.11
N ASP A 143 -9.55 16.19 0.07
CA ASP A 143 -8.76 14.99 -0.24
C ASP A 143 -8.89 13.95 0.87
N LEU A 144 -8.86 14.37 2.14
CA LEU A 144 -9.10 13.50 3.30
C LEU A 144 -10.47 12.84 3.22
N ARG A 145 -11.54 13.62 3.02
CA ARG A 145 -12.91 13.09 2.91
C ARG A 145 -13.06 12.14 1.73
N ALA A 146 -12.42 12.45 0.60
CA ALA A 146 -12.42 11.56 -0.56
C ALA A 146 -11.75 10.22 -0.25
N PHE A 147 -10.63 10.23 0.47
CA PHE A 147 -9.96 9.02 0.93
C PHE A 147 -10.85 8.20 1.89
N GLU A 148 -11.45 8.84 2.90
CA GLU A 148 -12.33 8.18 3.87
C GLU A 148 -13.57 7.57 3.21
N ASN A 149 -14.22 8.31 2.32
CA ASN A 149 -15.40 7.84 1.58
C ASN A 149 -15.07 6.62 0.73
N GLU A 150 -13.90 6.61 0.08
CA GLU A 150 -13.45 5.51 -0.75
C GLU A 150 -13.11 4.27 0.10
N MET A 151 -12.47 4.44 1.26
CA MET A 151 -12.24 3.35 2.22
C MET A 151 -13.56 2.69 2.64
N GLN A 152 -14.57 3.50 2.98
CA GLN A 152 -15.90 3.00 3.35
C GLN A 152 -16.59 2.30 2.18
N ALA A 153 -16.46 2.83 0.96
CA ALA A 153 -17.01 2.23 -0.25
C ALA A 153 -16.37 0.86 -0.52
N MET A 154 -15.04 0.75 -0.43
CA MET A 154 -14.29 -0.50 -0.62
C MET A 154 -14.70 -1.58 0.40
N VAL A 155 -14.78 -1.21 1.69
CA VAL A 155 -15.22 -2.14 2.76
C VAL A 155 -16.65 -2.63 2.49
N LYS A 156 -17.55 -1.73 2.06
CA LYS A 156 -18.93 -2.08 1.70
C LYS A 156 -19.02 -2.97 0.46
N GLU A 157 -18.28 -2.65 -0.60
CA GLU A 157 -18.24 -3.42 -1.85
C GLU A 157 -17.69 -4.84 -1.62
N ALA A 158 -16.66 -4.97 -0.78
CA ALA A 158 -16.08 -6.24 -0.39
C ALA A 158 -16.94 -7.05 0.61
N GLY A 159 -18.08 -6.51 1.05
CA GLY A 159 -19.01 -7.17 1.98
C GLY A 159 -18.44 -7.41 3.37
N HIS A 160 -17.45 -6.61 3.80
CA HIS A 160 -16.85 -6.72 5.12
C HIS A 160 -17.82 -6.26 6.19
N THR A 161 -18.04 -7.09 7.21
CA THR A 161 -19.05 -6.84 8.25
C THR A 161 -18.46 -6.47 9.62
N HIS A 162 -17.14 -6.60 9.77
CA HIS A 162 -16.46 -6.40 11.06
C HIS A 162 -15.68 -5.09 11.15
N ILE A 163 -15.52 -4.37 10.03
CA ILE A 163 -14.77 -3.11 9.95
C ILE A 163 -15.72 -1.91 10.13
N TYR A 164 -15.39 -1.06 11.09
CA TYR A 164 -16.15 0.16 11.43
C TYR A 164 -15.21 1.36 11.36
N PHE A 165 -15.67 2.47 10.79
CA PHE A 165 -14.92 3.72 10.74
C PHE A 165 -15.47 4.71 11.76
N ASP A 166 -14.58 5.32 12.53
CA ASP A 166 -14.89 6.40 13.45
C ASP A 166 -13.86 7.53 13.30
N SER A 167 -14.22 8.72 13.78
CA SER A 167 -13.43 9.93 13.69
C SER A 167 -13.60 10.78 14.94
N MET A 168 -12.56 11.55 15.27
CA MET A 168 -12.58 12.53 16.36
C MET A 168 -13.73 13.54 16.24
N ASP A 169 -14.23 13.80 15.02
CA ASP A 169 -15.34 14.71 14.74
C ASP A 169 -16.63 14.31 15.50
N ASN A 170 -16.79 13.03 15.85
CA ASN A 170 -17.93 12.54 16.62
C ASN A 170 -17.85 12.84 18.13
N TYR A 171 -16.71 13.33 18.61
CA TYR A 171 -16.42 13.50 20.05
C TYR A 171 -16.06 14.93 20.44
N VAL A 172 -16.20 15.87 19.52
CA VAL A 172 -15.97 17.29 19.73
C VAL A 172 -17.23 18.11 19.45
N LYS A 173 -17.30 19.30 20.03
CA LYS A 173 -18.38 20.25 19.73
C LYS A 173 -18.06 21.07 18.49
N ASN A 174 -16.82 21.51 18.35
CA ASN A 174 -16.38 22.28 17.19
C ASN A 174 -15.76 21.37 16.12
N VAL A 175 -16.61 20.85 15.22
CA VAL A 175 -16.18 19.96 14.14
C VAL A 175 -15.32 20.67 13.09
N ASP A 176 -15.44 21.99 12.94
CA ASP A 176 -14.65 22.74 11.97
C ASP A 176 -13.19 22.87 12.40
N ASP A 177 -12.94 23.03 13.71
CA ASP A 177 -11.60 23.05 14.30
C ASP A 177 -11.56 22.25 15.63
N PRO A 178 -11.39 20.92 15.55
CA PRO A 178 -11.51 20.04 16.71
C PRO A 178 -10.26 20.02 17.61
N ILE A 179 -9.12 20.52 17.11
CA ILE A 179 -7.82 20.33 17.76
C ILE A 179 -7.71 21.10 19.09
N PRO A 180 -8.04 22.40 19.18
CA PRO A 180 -7.94 23.14 20.43
C PRO A 180 -8.75 22.50 21.56
N GLU A 181 -9.99 22.08 21.27
CA GLU A 181 -10.88 21.42 22.24
C GLU A 181 -10.23 20.17 22.84
N ILE A 182 -9.63 19.31 22.00
CA ILE A 182 -8.97 18.08 22.47
C ILE A 182 -7.71 18.38 23.27
N LEU A 183 -6.90 19.34 22.82
CA LEU A 183 -5.67 19.71 23.53
C LEU A 183 -5.97 20.32 24.90
N GLU A 184 -7.04 21.11 25.03
CA GLU A 184 -7.50 21.64 26.30
C GLU A 184 -8.10 20.54 27.18
N ARG A 185 -9.03 19.73 26.63
CA ARG A 185 -9.73 18.65 27.35
C ARG A 185 -8.78 17.67 28.03
N PHE A 186 -7.66 17.33 27.39
CA PHE A 186 -6.67 16.40 27.92
C PHE A 186 -5.41 17.06 28.50
N ASN A 187 -5.46 18.39 28.73
CA ASN A 187 -4.37 19.17 29.33
C ASN A 187 -3.02 19.01 28.60
N VAL A 188 -3.08 19.01 27.26
CA VAL A 188 -1.91 18.88 26.37
C VAL A 188 -1.51 20.22 25.77
N LEU A 189 -2.40 21.22 25.74
CA LEU A 189 -2.17 22.51 25.09
C LEU A 189 -0.86 23.20 25.54
N HIS A 190 -0.55 23.12 26.83
CA HIS A 190 0.61 23.79 27.44
C HIS A 190 1.76 22.83 27.80
N MET A 191 1.75 21.61 27.27
CA MET A 191 2.79 20.62 27.56
C MET A 191 4.14 21.07 26.97
N ASP A 192 5.16 21.19 27.82
CA ASP A 192 6.51 21.61 27.39
C ASP A 192 7.29 20.46 26.74
N PHE A 193 7.03 20.21 25.45
CA PHE A 193 7.80 19.23 24.69
C PHE A 193 9.27 19.63 24.51
N ASP A 194 9.65 20.90 24.62
CA ASP A 194 11.06 21.31 24.50
C ASP A 194 11.89 20.73 25.64
N THR A 195 11.39 20.83 26.87
CA THR A 195 12.02 20.20 28.02
C THR A 195 11.96 18.67 27.92
N ARG A 196 10.80 18.10 27.61
CA ARG A 196 10.62 16.63 27.55
C ARG A 196 11.49 15.97 26.47
N ILE A 197 11.66 16.60 25.30
CA ILE A 197 12.56 16.10 24.24
C ILE A 197 14.02 16.05 24.73
N LYS A 198 14.43 17.01 25.57
CA LYS A 198 15.79 17.04 26.14
C LYS A 198 15.96 15.98 27.22
N THR A 199 14.98 15.82 28.11
CA THR A 199 15.12 14.99 29.32
C THR A 199 14.67 13.54 29.16
N GLU A 200 13.72 13.25 28.27
CA GLU A 200 13.10 11.93 28.13
C GLU A 200 13.51 11.25 26.79
N ALA A 201 14.25 10.15 26.87
CA ALA A 201 14.77 9.45 25.69
C ALA A 201 13.65 8.94 24.75
N ALA A 202 12.56 8.42 25.30
CA ALA A 202 11.42 7.94 24.52
C ALA A 202 10.76 9.06 23.72
N ILE A 203 10.51 10.22 24.36
CA ILE A 203 9.92 11.40 23.72
C ILE A 203 10.84 11.96 22.64
N ARG A 204 12.16 11.99 22.90
CA ARG A 204 13.17 12.38 21.90
C ARG A 204 13.15 11.46 20.69
N ASN A 205 13.02 10.15 20.89
CA ASN A 205 12.94 9.19 19.80
C ASN A 205 11.68 9.40 18.95
N THR A 206 10.53 9.67 19.57
CA THR A 206 9.30 10.04 18.85
C THR A 206 9.48 11.31 18.02
N TYR A 207 10.04 12.36 18.61
CA TYR A 207 10.35 13.61 17.91
C TYR A 207 11.26 13.38 16.68
N CYS A 208 12.35 12.64 16.87
CA CYS A 208 13.28 12.31 15.78
C CYS A 208 12.60 11.49 14.66
N SER A 209 11.74 10.55 15.02
CA SER A 209 10.96 9.76 14.06
C SER A 209 9.99 10.63 13.26
N PHE A 210 9.27 11.56 13.90
CA PHE A 210 8.41 12.52 13.21
C PHE A 210 9.21 13.46 12.29
N CYS A 211 10.39 13.92 12.71
CA CYS A 211 11.24 14.74 11.84
C CYS A 211 11.65 13.96 10.57
N LYS A 212 12.12 12.71 10.72
CA LYS A 212 12.48 11.85 9.57
C LYS A 212 11.30 11.56 8.67
N PHE A 213 10.11 11.37 9.26
CA PHE A 213 8.87 11.18 8.53
C PHE A 213 8.55 12.42 7.68
N LEU A 214 8.53 13.61 8.28
CA LEU A 214 8.24 14.87 7.61
C LEU A 214 9.25 15.22 6.49
N GLU A 215 10.53 14.91 6.69
CA GLU A 215 11.56 15.09 5.65
C GLU A 215 11.21 14.33 4.37
N ARG A 216 10.65 13.12 4.48
CA ARG A 216 10.31 12.26 3.35
C ARG A 216 8.92 12.53 2.78
N ASP A 217 7.93 12.70 3.63
CA ASP A 217 6.53 12.85 3.22
C ASP A 217 6.24 14.22 2.62
N LEU A 218 6.95 15.25 3.07
CA LEU A 218 6.83 16.60 2.54
C LEU A 218 7.98 16.95 1.59
N ALA A 219 8.67 15.96 1.01
CA ALA A 219 9.86 16.15 0.17
C ALA A 219 9.67 17.21 -0.93
N GLN A 220 8.50 17.22 -1.58
CA GLN A 220 8.17 18.19 -2.62
C GLN A 220 8.03 19.63 -2.09
N GLN A 221 7.59 19.81 -0.83
CA GLN A 221 7.51 21.13 -0.19
C GLN A 221 8.89 21.70 0.17
N TRP A 222 9.91 20.83 0.25
CA TRP A 222 11.27 21.21 0.61
C TRP A 222 12.15 21.57 -0.60
N VAL A 223 11.65 21.40 -1.83
CA VAL A 223 12.39 21.70 -3.06
C VAL A 223 12.82 23.17 -3.06
N GLY A 224 14.12 23.42 -3.26
CA GLY A 224 14.71 24.77 -3.23
C GLY A 224 15.04 25.32 -1.84
N MET A 225 14.66 24.63 -0.75
CA MET A 225 15.04 25.04 0.61
C MET A 225 16.43 24.54 1.01
N SER A 226 17.13 25.30 1.86
CA SER A 226 18.36 24.80 2.49
C SER A 226 18.05 23.69 3.50
N ARG A 227 18.98 22.73 3.66
CA ARG A 227 18.84 21.64 4.63
C ARG A 227 18.55 22.12 6.04
N SER A 228 19.16 23.24 6.45
CA SER A 228 18.94 23.85 7.77
C SER A 228 17.54 24.45 7.90
N ALA A 229 16.99 25.06 6.85
CA ALA A 229 15.63 25.57 6.85
C ALA A 229 14.60 24.44 6.92
N MET A 230 14.77 23.39 6.10
CA MET A 230 13.93 22.18 6.13
C MET A 230 13.90 21.54 7.52
N LYS A 231 15.07 21.29 8.14
CA LYS A 231 15.15 20.69 9.48
C LYS A 231 14.45 21.53 10.55
N ARG A 232 14.55 22.86 10.48
CA ARG A 232 13.82 23.76 11.41
C ARG A 232 12.32 23.68 11.20
N SER A 233 11.84 23.65 9.96
CA SER A 233 10.41 23.49 9.66
C SER A 233 9.88 22.14 10.13
N CYS A 234 10.59 21.05 9.82
CA CYS A 234 10.26 19.71 10.31
C CYS A 234 10.18 19.66 11.83
N GLY A 235 11.14 20.28 12.54
CA GLY A 235 11.12 20.32 14.00
C GLY A 235 9.91 21.07 14.59
N LYS A 236 9.46 22.15 13.95
CA LYS A 236 8.25 22.87 14.38
C LYS A 236 7.00 22.02 14.18
N ILE A 237 6.83 21.43 13.00
CA ILE A 237 5.67 20.58 12.68
C ILE A 237 5.66 19.33 13.57
N ALA A 238 6.83 18.70 13.78
CA ALA A 238 6.95 17.51 14.63
C ALA A 238 6.46 17.76 16.06
N LYS A 239 6.76 18.92 16.66
CA LYS A 239 6.24 19.28 17.99
C LYS A 239 4.72 19.41 18.00
N GLN A 240 4.14 20.05 16.99
CA GLN A 240 2.69 20.16 16.86
C GLN A 240 2.05 18.77 16.72
N MET A 241 2.64 17.88 15.90
CA MET A 241 2.20 16.49 15.80
C MET A 241 2.28 15.76 17.15
N MET A 242 3.30 16.01 17.98
CA MET A 242 3.42 15.40 19.30
C MET A 242 2.29 15.82 20.25
N HIS A 243 1.96 17.12 20.33
CA HIS A 243 0.80 17.59 21.09
C HIS A 243 -0.48 16.90 20.63
N ARG A 244 -0.75 16.94 19.32
CA ARG A 244 -1.96 16.37 18.74
C ARG A 244 -2.05 14.86 18.93
N ASN A 245 -0.94 14.14 18.80
CA ASN A 245 -0.90 12.69 19.01
C ASN A 245 -1.18 12.29 20.46
N VAL A 246 -0.68 13.06 21.45
CA VAL A 246 -1.01 12.80 22.86
C VAL A 246 -2.49 13.06 23.14
N GLY A 247 -3.02 14.20 22.70
CA GLY A 247 -4.44 14.53 22.87
C GLY A 247 -5.36 13.52 22.18
N PHE A 248 -5.03 13.14 20.95
CA PHE A 248 -5.76 12.14 20.19
C PHE A 248 -5.68 10.75 20.82
N SER A 249 -4.50 10.32 21.31
CA SER A 249 -4.39 9.05 22.03
C SER A 249 -5.31 9.03 23.26
N ALA A 250 -5.33 10.11 24.03
CA ALA A 250 -6.17 10.24 25.21
C ALA A 250 -7.67 10.25 24.85
N LEU A 251 -8.04 10.90 23.74
CA LEU A 251 -9.42 10.89 23.23
C LEU A 251 -9.89 9.47 22.94
N VAL A 252 -9.07 8.65 22.29
CA VAL A 252 -9.50 7.29 22.00
C VAL A 252 -9.56 6.42 23.25
N ASP A 253 -8.64 6.60 24.20
CA ASP A 253 -8.68 5.88 25.47
C ASP A 253 -9.95 6.24 26.28
N ASP A 254 -10.41 7.50 26.21
CA ASP A 254 -11.68 7.97 26.78
C ASP A 254 -12.92 7.47 26.02
N SER A 255 -12.84 7.41 24.68
CA SER A 255 -13.96 7.03 23.81
C SER A 255 -14.17 5.50 23.74
N TYR A 256 -13.10 4.72 23.92
CA TYR A 256 -13.08 3.26 23.83
C TYR A 256 -12.39 2.62 25.05
N PRO A 257 -12.87 2.86 26.28
CA PRO A 257 -12.16 2.49 27.51
C PRO A 257 -12.06 0.98 27.76
N ASP A 258 -12.97 0.19 27.17
CA ASP A 258 -13.00 -1.27 27.29
C ASP A 258 -12.38 -1.98 26.07
N ALA A 259 -12.03 -1.26 25.00
CA ALA A 259 -11.52 -1.87 23.77
C ALA A 259 -10.03 -2.26 23.88
N LEU A 260 -9.63 -3.29 23.13
CA LEU A 260 -8.23 -3.62 22.97
C LEU A 260 -7.55 -2.60 22.05
N ARG A 261 -6.56 -1.89 22.61
CA ARG A 261 -5.83 -0.84 21.91
C ARG A 261 -4.74 -1.43 21.02
N ILE A 262 -4.94 -1.37 19.71
CA ILE A 262 -3.95 -1.82 18.71
C ILE A 262 -3.34 -0.64 17.97
N SER A 263 -2.20 -0.87 17.34
CA SER A 263 -1.48 0.18 16.62
C SER A 263 -0.70 -0.33 15.42
N ILE A 264 -0.53 0.54 14.43
CA ILE A 264 0.37 0.34 13.29
C ILE A 264 1.85 0.58 13.62
N HIS A 265 2.13 1.15 14.80
CA HIS A 265 3.50 1.30 15.29
C HIS A 265 3.93 0.05 16.06
N GLN A 266 5.19 -0.32 15.88
CA GLN A 266 5.79 -1.40 16.64
C GLN A 266 6.05 -0.91 18.08
N TYR A 267 5.52 -1.64 19.05
CA TYR A 267 5.72 -1.41 20.49
C TYR A 267 6.50 -2.58 21.09
N ASP A 268 7.00 -2.40 22.32
CA ASP A 268 7.49 -3.51 23.16
C ASP A 268 6.38 -4.51 23.53
N ASN A 269 5.12 -4.21 23.15
CA ASN A 269 3.94 -5.01 23.43
C ASN A 269 3.72 -5.30 24.92
N ALA A 270 4.27 -4.50 25.82
CA ALA A 270 3.99 -4.58 27.26
C ALA A 270 2.62 -3.98 27.62
N GLY A 271 1.87 -3.48 26.63
CA GLY A 271 0.62 -2.74 26.82
C GLY A 271 0.84 -1.27 27.22
N PRO A 272 -0.20 -0.42 27.16
CA PRO A 272 -1.59 -0.76 26.82
C PRO A 272 -1.82 -0.95 25.31
N LYS A 273 -0.85 -0.60 24.46
CA LYS A 273 -0.95 -0.70 23.00
C LYS A 273 -0.22 -1.94 22.48
N PHE A 274 -0.83 -2.63 21.53
CA PHE A 274 -0.26 -3.81 20.88
C PHE A 274 -0.07 -3.55 19.38
N GLY A 275 1.16 -3.70 18.90
CA GLY A 275 1.49 -3.44 17.51
C GLY A 275 0.98 -4.55 16.59
N ILE A 276 0.51 -4.17 15.40
CA ILE A 276 0.08 -5.09 14.34
C ILE A 276 0.65 -4.70 12.97
N HIS A 277 0.72 -5.66 12.05
CA HIS A 277 1.04 -5.44 10.65
C HIS A 277 -0.22 -5.49 9.78
N LEU A 278 -0.46 -4.40 9.04
CA LEU A 278 -1.60 -4.27 8.14
C LEU A 278 -1.41 -4.99 6.81
N ILE A 279 -0.16 -5.10 6.34
CA ILE A 279 0.17 -5.83 5.12
C ILE A 279 1.24 -6.87 5.50
N PRO A 280 1.12 -8.12 5.04
CA PRO A 280 2.18 -9.11 5.21
C PRO A 280 3.49 -8.56 4.64
N GLN A 281 4.60 -8.75 5.36
CA GLN A 281 5.93 -8.43 4.84
C GLN A 281 6.82 -9.66 4.97
N LYS A 282 7.31 -10.18 3.84
CA LYS A 282 8.30 -11.27 3.80
C LYS A 282 9.66 -10.80 4.35
N SER A 283 10.01 -9.53 4.13
CA SER A 283 11.25 -8.92 4.63
C SER A 283 11.17 -7.39 4.55
N GLY A 284 12.07 -6.69 5.25
CA GLY A 284 12.18 -5.23 5.21
C GLY A 284 11.51 -4.51 6.40
N LYS A 285 11.43 -3.18 6.31
CA LYS A 285 10.81 -2.36 7.35
C LYS A 285 9.29 -2.30 7.11
N PRO A 286 8.46 -2.57 8.13
CA PRO A 286 7.01 -2.40 8.07
C PRO A 286 6.63 -1.02 7.52
N ARG A 287 5.79 -1.02 6.49
CA ARG A 287 5.23 0.19 5.88
C ARG A 287 3.74 0.19 6.12
N THR A 288 3.19 1.36 6.42
CA THR A 288 1.75 1.54 6.45
C THR A 288 1.24 1.70 5.01
N PRO A 289 0.01 1.25 4.72
CA PRO A 289 -0.56 1.25 3.37
C PRO A 289 -0.48 2.61 2.67
N TRP A 290 -0.76 3.68 3.42
CA TRP A 290 -0.78 5.04 2.92
C TRP A 290 0.59 5.67 2.70
N HIS A 291 1.67 4.92 2.92
CA HIS A 291 3.06 5.35 2.70
C HIS A 291 3.81 4.43 1.73
N SER A 292 3.10 3.62 0.95
CA SER A 292 3.70 2.65 0.02
C SER A 292 2.78 2.35 -1.16
N VAL A 293 3.32 1.61 -2.11
CA VAL A 293 2.58 0.92 -3.16
C VAL A 293 2.76 -0.59 -3.01
N VAL A 294 1.81 -1.38 -3.50
CA VAL A 294 1.90 -2.85 -3.50
C VAL A 294 2.40 -3.34 -4.86
N CYS A 295 3.39 -4.22 -4.81
CA CYS A 295 3.76 -5.11 -5.92
C CYS A 295 3.40 -6.54 -5.54
N GLU A 296 2.79 -7.28 -6.44
CA GLU A 296 2.43 -8.69 -6.27
C GLU A 296 3.33 -9.54 -7.16
N ASP A 297 4.12 -10.44 -6.57
CA ASP A 297 5.01 -11.35 -7.30
C ASP A 297 4.20 -12.44 -8.05
N LEU A 298 4.85 -13.19 -8.95
CA LEU A 298 4.19 -14.29 -9.70
C LEU A 298 3.60 -15.39 -8.80
N ASP A 299 4.12 -15.54 -7.59
CA ASP A 299 3.58 -16.45 -6.57
C ASP A 299 2.36 -15.87 -5.84
N THR A 300 1.80 -14.76 -6.32
CA THR A 300 0.69 -13.98 -5.74
C THR A 300 1.01 -13.34 -4.40
N THR A 301 2.28 -13.29 -4.00
CA THR A 301 2.65 -12.64 -2.73
C THR A 301 2.73 -11.12 -2.91
N PRO A 302 1.92 -10.35 -2.16
CA PRO A 302 2.08 -8.90 -2.12
C PRO A 302 3.25 -8.49 -1.24
N HIS A 303 3.97 -7.46 -1.66
CA HIS A 303 4.95 -6.74 -0.85
C HIS A 303 4.88 -5.23 -1.11
N THR A 304 5.29 -4.45 -0.12
CA THR A 304 5.20 -2.98 -0.16
C THR A 304 6.53 -2.33 -0.51
N VAL A 305 6.52 -1.39 -1.46
CA VAL A 305 7.69 -0.58 -1.83
C VAL A 305 7.34 0.93 -1.85
N ASP A 306 8.35 1.80 -1.89
CA ASP A 306 8.12 3.20 -2.26
C ASP A 306 7.93 3.26 -3.79
N LEU A 307 7.03 4.10 -4.30
CA LEU A 307 6.72 4.21 -5.74
C LEU A 307 7.97 4.37 -6.62
N LYS A 308 8.94 5.19 -6.20
CA LYS A 308 10.18 5.41 -6.95
C LYS A 308 11.08 4.17 -7.06
N ASP A 309 10.89 3.20 -6.17
CA ASP A 309 11.70 1.99 -6.08
C ASP A 309 11.01 0.81 -6.80
N VAL A 310 9.85 1.03 -7.44
CA VAL A 310 9.19 0.02 -8.28
C VAL A 310 10.03 -0.24 -9.52
N ASP A 311 10.46 -1.49 -9.70
CA ASP A 311 11.08 -1.94 -10.93
C ASP A 311 10.04 -2.04 -12.05
N THR A 312 9.93 -1.00 -12.86
CA THR A 312 8.98 -0.94 -13.97
C THR A 312 9.35 -1.86 -15.13
N ASP A 313 10.57 -2.42 -15.18
CA ASP A 313 10.94 -3.46 -16.15
C ASP A 313 10.42 -4.84 -15.69
N LYS A 314 10.23 -5.03 -14.38
CA LYS A 314 9.70 -6.26 -13.75
C LYS A 314 8.17 -6.27 -13.60
N TYR A 315 7.56 -5.16 -13.22
CA TYR A 315 6.13 -5.12 -12.86
C TYR A 315 5.27 -4.27 -13.80
N ASP A 316 4.04 -4.75 -14.03
CA ASP A 316 2.99 -4.03 -14.75
C ASP A 316 2.04 -3.30 -13.80
N LEU A 317 1.70 -2.06 -14.16
CA LEU A 317 0.75 -1.25 -13.42
C LEU A 317 -0.69 -1.73 -13.68
N VAL A 318 -1.38 -2.11 -12.61
CA VAL A 318 -2.78 -2.52 -12.63
C VAL A 318 -3.69 -1.31 -12.40
N TYR A 319 -4.80 -1.28 -13.13
CA TYR A 319 -5.88 -0.31 -12.94
C TYR A 319 -7.13 -0.99 -12.40
N LYS A 320 -7.76 -0.36 -11.40
CA LYS A 320 -9.06 -0.76 -10.84
C LYS A 320 -9.86 0.52 -10.57
N HIS A 321 -11.17 0.49 -10.79
CA HIS A 321 -12.05 1.67 -10.64
C HIS A 321 -11.54 2.91 -11.44
N GLY A 322 -10.95 2.68 -12.61
CA GLY A 322 -10.43 3.76 -13.48
C GLY A 322 -9.18 4.48 -12.95
N ARG A 323 -8.51 3.96 -11.92
CA ARG A 323 -7.29 4.55 -11.34
C ARG A 323 -6.19 3.51 -11.14
N LYS A 324 -4.95 4.01 -10.95
CA LYS A 324 -3.79 3.20 -10.60
C LYS A 324 -4.07 2.44 -9.29
N TRP A 325 -3.88 1.13 -9.28
CA TRP A 325 -4.25 0.27 -8.16
C TRP A 325 -3.04 -0.36 -7.46
N GLY A 326 -2.07 -0.83 -8.22
CA GLY A 326 -0.92 -1.55 -7.71
C GLY A 326 -0.12 -2.13 -8.86
N TYR A 327 0.83 -2.98 -8.56
CA TYR A 327 1.71 -3.59 -9.54
C TYR A 327 1.64 -5.11 -9.45
N VAL A 328 1.70 -5.80 -10.59
CA VAL A 328 1.80 -7.27 -10.66
C VAL A 328 3.02 -7.65 -11.47
N GLU A 329 3.72 -8.71 -11.05
CA GLU A 329 4.94 -9.14 -11.72
C GLU A 329 4.59 -9.66 -13.10
N ARG A 330 5.31 -9.16 -14.11
CA ARG A 330 5.14 -9.61 -15.49
C ARG A 330 5.79 -10.98 -15.65
N PRO A 331 5.08 -11.99 -16.20
CA PRO A 331 5.65 -13.30 -16.46
C PRO A 331 6.94 -13.20 -17.30
N PRO A 332 8.05 -13.87 -16.93
CA PRO A 332 9.27 -13.90 -17.73
C PRO A 332 9.05 -14.62 -19.06
N CYS A 333 9.99 -14.46 -19.99
CA CYS A 333 10.06 -15.35 -21.15
C CYS A 333 10.19 -16.81 -20.66
N THR A 334 9.46 -17.73 -21.26
CA THR A 334 9.57 -19.14 -20.88
C THR A 334 10.91 -19.71 -21.36
N PRO A 335 11.42 -20.81 -20.76
CA PRO A 335 12.63 -21.46 -21.25
C PRO A 335 12.55 -21.84 -22.73
N GLU A 336 11.37 -22.23 -23.21
CA GLU A 336 11.10 -22.54 -24.62
C GLU A 336 11.20 -21.29 -25.50
N GLU A 337 10.67 -20.15 -25.05
CA GLU A 337 10.82 -18.88 -25.75
C GLU A 337 12.31 -18.51 -25.84
N VAL A 338 13.07 -18.60 -24.76
CA VAL A 338 14.51 -18.25 -24.73
C VAL A 338 15.32 -19.18 -25.63
N ALA A 339 15.05 -20.49 -25.60
CA ALA A 339 15.76 -21.49 -26.41
C ALA A 339 15.64 -21.24 -27.92
N GLN A 340 14.56 -20.60 -28.38
CA GLN A 340 14.39 -20.25 -29.79
C GLN A 340 15.35 -19.13 -30.26
N TRP A 341 15.91 -18.33 -29.34
CA TRP A 341 16.84 -17.24 -29.63
C TRP A 341 18.30 -17.58 -29.37
N GLU A 342 18.57 -18.63 -28.59
CA GLU A 342 19.93 -19.08 -28.24
C GLU A 342 20.81 -19.39 -29.47
N PRO A 343 20.32 -20.08 -30.54
CA PRO A 343 21.13 -20.35 -31.73
C PRO A 343 21.57 -19.09 -32.51
N LEU A 344 20.89 -17.95 -32.27
CA LEU A 344 21.21 -16.67 -32.88
C LEU A 344 22.14 -15.82 -32.03
N HIS A 345 22.56 -16.33 -30.85
CA HIS A 345 23.33 -15.58 -29.87
C HIS A 345 22.65 -14.25 -29.50
N VAL A 346 21.34 -14.32 -29.22
CA VAL A 346 20.51 -13.18 -28.85
C VAL A 346 20.03 -13.33 -27.41
N GLU A 347 20.22 -12.29 -26.61
CA GLU A 347 19.65 -12.18 -25.27
C GLU A 347 18.33 -11.39 -25.31
N LEU A 348 17.36 -11.81 -24.50
CA LEU A 348 16.07 -11.13 -24.38
C LEU A 348 16.06 -10.23 -23.15
N ILE A 349 16.17 -8.92 -23.37
CA ILE A 349 16.18 -7.88 -22.33
C ILE A 349 14.79 -7.26 -22.24
N ARG A 350 14.10 -7.48 -21.11
CA ARG A 350 12.78 -6.89 -20.85
C ARG A 350 12.90 -5.41 -20.52
N LYS A 351 11.92 -4.63 -21.01
CA LYS A 351 11.73 -3.22 -20.68
C LYS A 351 10.29 -2.95 -20.28
N GLN A 352 10.03 -1.79 -19.67
CA GLN A 352 8.70 -1.41 -19.18
C GLN A 352 7.57 -1.58 -20.21
N MET A 353 7.80 -1.23 -21.48
CA MET A 353 6.74 -1.20 -22.51
C MET A 353 7.00 -2.16 -23.69
N PHE A 354 8.14 -2.84 -23.71
CA PHE A 354 8.59 -3.65 -24.84
C PHE A 354 9.68 -4.62 -24.42
N ILE A 355 10.09 -5.50 -25.32
CA ILE A 355 11.25 -6.38 -25.13
C ILE A 355 12.31 -6.09 -26.18
N VAL A 356 13.58 -6.15 -25.80
CA VAL A 356 14.73 -6.03 -26.70
C VAL A 356 15.34 -7.40 -26.91
N ALA A 357 15.33 -7.90 -28.13
CA ALA A 357 16.17 -9.00 -28.57
C ALA A 357 17.53 -8.39 -28.99
N GLN A 358 18.51 -8.52 -28.11
CA GLN A 358 19.84 -7.93 -28.23
C GLN A 358 20.83 -8.98 -28.71
N ALA A 359 21.50 -8.75 -29.84
CA ALA A 359 22.62 -9.57 -30.26
C ALA A 359 23.76 -9.47 -29.22
N MET A 360 24.31 -10.62 -28.83
CA MET A 360 25.39 -10.73 -27.85
C MET A 360 26.73 -10.25 -28.43
N GLU A 361 27.52 -9.56 -27.62
CA GLU A 361 28.86 -9.14 -28.01
C GLU A 361 29.79 -10.35 -28.22
N GLY A 362 30.70 -10.26 -29.20
CA GLY A 362 31.68 -11.31 -29.51
C GLY A 362 31.16 -12.42 -30.44
N PHE A 363 29.89 -12.39 -30.84
CA PHE A 363 29.32 -13.28 -31.85
C PHE A 363 29.03 -12.54 -33.17
N PRO A 364 28.91 -13.25 -34.31
CA PRO A 364 28.46 -12.64 -35.55
C PRO A 364 27.07 -12.00 -35.39
N ALA A 365 26.87 -10.82 -35.98
CA ALA A 365 25.56 -10.17 -35.97
C ALA A 365 24.50 -11.07 -36.66
N PRO A 366 23.39 -11.41 -35.97
CA PRO A 366 22.36 -12.29 -36.52
C PRO A 366 21.58 -11.60 -37.64
N SER A 367 21.09 -12.37 -38.61
CA SER A 367 20.14 -11.89 -39.63
C SER A 367 18.73 -11.87 -39.08
N ILE A 368 17.91 -10.90 -39.51
CA ILE A 368 16.47 -10.96 -39.29
C ILE A 368 15.85 -12.20 -39.97
N MET A 369 16.47 -12.64 -41.07
CA MET A 369 16.03 -13.78 -41.89
C MET A 369 16.22 -15.12 -41.18
N ASP A 370 17.00 -15.15 -40.10
CA ASP A 370 17.21 -16.35 -39.31
C ASP A 370 16.25 -16.44 -38.10
N VAL A 371 15.60 -15.32 -37.71
CA VAL A 371 14.69 -15.26 -36.55
C VAL A 371 13.48 -16.18 -36.72
N PRO A 372 13.28 -17.20 -35.86
CA PRO A 372 12.13 -18.09 -36.01
C PRO A 372 10.80 -17.34 -35.92
N ARG A 373 9.87 -17.65 -36.84
CA ARG A 373 8.53 -17.03 -36.89
C ARG A 373 7.79 -17.15 -35.56
N GLU A 374 7.81 -18.34 -34.96
CA GLU A 374 7.11 -18.58 -33.69
C GLU A 374 7.72 -17.76 -32.55
N ALA A 375 9.04 -17.59 -32.55
CA ALA A 375 9.78 -16.85 -31.53
C ALA A 375 9.39 -15.37 -31.52
N ILE A 376 9.46 -14.71 -32.68
CA ILE A 376 9.11 -13.29 -32.78
C ILE A 376 7.61 -13.07 -32.51
N ARG A 377 6.74 -13.95 -33.00
CA ARG A 377 5.29 -13.84 -32.78
C ARG A 377 4.92 -14.02 -31.31
N SER A 378 5.54 -14.98 -30.61
CA SER A 378 5.31 -15.17 -29.17
C SER A 378 5.64 -13.91 -28.39
N LEU A 379 6.80 -13.31 -28.67
CA LEU A 379 7.21 -12.07 -28.01
C LEU A 379 6.31 -10.88 -28.36
N VAL A 380 5.90 -10.71 -29.62
CA VAL A 380 4.98 -9.62 -30.02
C VAL A 380 3.62 -9.78 -29.35
N LEU A 381 3.06 -10.99 -29.29
CA LEU A 381 1.78 -11.24 -28.62
C LEU A 381 1.85 -10.97 -27.11
N LYS A 382 2.99 -11.28 -26.50
CA LYS A 382 3.19 -11.16 -25.05
C LYS A 382 3.57 -9.75 -24.59
N TYR A 383 4.41 -9.05 -25.35
CA TYR A 383 5.00 -7.76 -24.96
C TYR A 383 4.51 -6.58 -25.82
N GLY A 384 3.74 -6.82 -26.88
CA GLY A 384 3.21 -5.81 -27.80
C GLY A 384 4.25 -5.25 -28.77
N VAL A 385 5.44 -4.92 -28.28
CA VAL A 385 6.55 -4.35 -29.05
C VAL A 385 7.83 -5.15 -28.82
N VAL A 386 8.50 -5.51 -29.90
CA VAL A 386 9.80 -6.19 -29.90
C VAL A 386 10.80 -5.34 -30.68
N THR A 387 11.94 -5.06 -30.06
CA THR A 387 13.06 -4.34 -30.67
C THR A 387 14.19 -5.31 -30.94
N LEU A 388 14.59 -5.46 -32.21
CA LEU A 388 15.79 -6.20 -32.59
C LEU A 388 16.98 -5.24 -32.58
N ARG A 389 18.02 -5.51 -31.78
CA ARG A 389 19.20 -4.64 -31.66
C ARG A 389 20.49 -5.42 -31.92
N GLY A 390 21.38 -4.84 -32.74
CA GLY A 390 22.66 -5.45 -33.10
C GLY A 390 22.55 -6.51 -34.21
N PHE A 391 21.42 -6.58 -34.90
CA PHE A 391 21.23 -7.41 -36.09
C PHE A 391 21.95 -6.77 -37.28
N LYS A 392 22.47 -7.59 -38.19
CA LYS A 392 23.01 -7.09 -39.45
C LYS A 392 21.86 -6.69 -40.37
N GLN A 393 22.18 -5.78 -41.28
CA GLN A 393 21.23 -5.25 -42.24
C GLN A 393 21.36 -6.00 -43.58
N ASP A 394 20.87 -7.24 -43.60
CA ASP A 394 20.87 -8.11 -44.78
C ASP A 394 19.46 -8.56 -45.17
N ASP A 395 18.48 -7.74 -44.80
CA ASP A 395 17.07 -8.04 -44.85
C ASP A 395 16.53 -7.94 -46.29
N ASP A 396 15.92 -9.01 -46.80
CA ASP A 396 14.95 -8.94 -47.89
C ASP A 396 13.57 -8.80 -47.25
N PHE A 397 13.05 -7.56 -47.22
CA PHE A 397 11.84 -7.23 -46.47
C PHE A 397 10.59 -7.96 -46.97
N GLU A 398 10.48 -8.21 -48.28
CA GLU A 398 9.35 -8.94 -48.84
C GLU A 398 9.40 -10.39 -48.35
N ALA A 399 10.55 -11.05 -48.50
CA ALA A 399 10.76 -12.40 -48.01
C ALA A 399 10.63 -12.52 -46.47
N ALA A 400 11.08 -11.52 -45.71
CA ALA A 400 10.94 -11.48 -44.25
C ALA A 400 9.46 -11.40 -43.83
N THR A 401 8.68 -10.56 -44.49
CA THR A 401 7.25 -10.37 -44.17
C THR A 401 6.42 -11.61 -44.46
N GLU A 402 6.61 -12.25 -45.62
CA GLU A 402 5.95 -13.51 -45.97
C GLU A 402 6.27 -14.63 -44.96
N ARG A 403 7.49 -14.66 -44.44
CA ARG A 403 7.92 -15.63 -43.42
C ARG A 403 7.25 -15.40 -42.08
N TRP A 404 6.86 -14.18 -41.74
CA TRP A 404 6.28 -13.83 -40.44
C TRP A 404 4.76 -14.00 -40.37
N GLY A 405 4.07 -13.89 -41.51
CA GLY A 405 2.67 -14.27 -41.65
C GLY A 405 2.00 -13.71 -42.88
N ASP A 406 0.67 -13.85 -42.93
CA ASP A 406 -0.13 -13.38 -44.06
C ASP A 406 -0.07 -11.86 -44.15
N VAL A 407 0.42 -11.36 -45.28
CA VAL A 407 0.54 -9.92 -45.52
C VAL A 407 -0.83 -9.36 -45.90
N LEU A 408 -1.29 -8.34 -45.17
CA LEU A 408 -2.53 -7.63 -45.51
C LEU A 408 -2.36 -6.89 -46.83
N GLN A 409 -3.05 -7.37 -47.87
CA GLN A 409 -3.04 -6.80 -49.20
C GLN A 409 -3.97 -5.59 -49.28
N TRP A 410 -3.48 -4.45 -49.78
CA TRP A 410 -4.31 -3.27 -50.04
C TRP A 410 -4.81 -3.27 -51.50
N PRO A 411 -6.00 -2.69 -51.77
CA PRO A 411 -6.49 -2.57 -53.14
C PRO A 411 -5.51 -1.80 -54.02
N LYS A 412 -5.15 -2.39 -55.16
CA LYS A 412 -4.26 -1.78 -56.16
C LYS A 412 -4.76 -0.37 -56.53
N GLY A 413 -3.88 0.63 -56.37
CA GLY A 413 -4.15 2.02 -56.73
C GLY A 413 -4.40 2.98 -55.55
N THR A 414 -4.41 2.50 -54.31
CA THR A 414 -4.56 3.38 -53.12
C THR A 414 -3.24 4.04 -52.70
N PHE A 415 -2.12 3.33 -52.89
CA PHE A 415 -0.74 3.80 -52.78
C PHE A 415 0.04 3.20 -53.96
N THR A 416 1.12 3.85 -54.41
CA THR A 416 1.98 3.37 -55.52
C THR A 416 2.68 2.04 -55.21
N ALA A 417 2.78 1.67 -53.93
CA ALA A 417 3.32 0.41 -53.43
C ALA A 417 2.18 -0.52 -52.97
N GLY A 418 2.16 -1.76 -53.46
CA GLY A 418 1.10 -2.74 -53.21
C GLY A 418 1.00 -3.33 -51.80
N ASN A 419 1.93 -3.01 -50.90
CA ASN A 419 1.94 -3.44 -49.49
C ASN A 419 2.24 -2.21 -48.61
N ILE A 420 1.51 -1.98 -47.51
CA ILE A 420 1.85 -0.90 -46.57
C ILE A 420 2.80 -1.44 -45.50
N PHE A 421 4.07 -1.04 -45.61
CA PHE A 421 5.07 -1.06 -44.55
C PHE A 421 5.72 0.34 -44.53
N ASP A 422 5.59 1.09 -43.43
CA ASP A 422 6.19 2.42 -43.28
C ASP A 422 7.48 2.31 -42.47
N VAL A 423 8.62 2.57 -43.12
CA VAL A 423 9.94 2.57 -42.49
C VAL A 423 10.29 4.01 -42.11
N LYS A 424 10.30 4.30 -40.81
CA LYS A 424 10.85 5.57 -40.29
C LYS A 424 12.28 5.34 -39.84
N THR A 425 13.24 5.80 -40.63
CA THR A 425 14.65 5.83 -40.24
C THR A 425 14.92 7.03 -39.33
N GLU A 426 15.64 6.83 -38.23
CA GLU A 426 16.10 7.94 -37.38
C GLU A 426 17.19 8.75 -38.09
N VAL A 427 17.11 10.08 -37.98
CA VAL A 427 18.06 11.02 -38.58
C VAL A 427 19.48 10.74 -38.07
N GLY A 428 20.40 10.42 -38.98
CA GLY A 428 21.82 10.14 -38.67
C GLY A 428 22.22 8.66 -38.80
N THR A 429 21.27 7.77 -39.13
CA THR A 429 21.60 6.40 -39.58
C THR A 429 22.00 6.43 -41.07
N ALA A 430 22.96 5.59 -41.49
CA ALA A 430 23.41 5.48 -42.89
C ALA A 430 22.37 4.81 -43.82
N LEU A 431 21.10 4.90 -43.46
CA LEU A 431 19.96 4.36 -44.17
C LEU A 431 19.37 5.44 -45.08
N THR A 432 19.39 5.22 -46.39
CA THR A 432 18.40 5.82 -47.26
C THR A 432 17.03 5.22 -46.90
N ALA A 433 15.99 6.06 -46.80
CA ALA A 433 14.62 5.57 -46.65
C ALA A 433 14.33 4.55 -47.76
N GLN A 434 13.94 3.34 -47.40
CA GLN A 434 13.50 2.33 -48.36
C GLN A 434 11.97 2.32 -48.36
N THR A 435 11.39 2.92 -49.39
CA THR A 435 10.03 2.62 -49.82
C THR A 435 10.09 1.36 -50.67
N LEU A 436 9.16 0.41 -50.46
CA LEU A 436 8.89 -0.70 -51.39
C LEU A 436 8.38 -0.12 -52.72
N GLU A 437 9.28 0.41 -53.55
CA GLU A 437 9.02 0.61 -54.97
C GLU A 437 9.40 -0.70 -55.67
N ALA A 438 8.41 -1.56 -55.90
CA ALA A 438 8.61 -2.76 -56.71
C ALA A 438 8.92 -2.38 -58.16
N MET A 439 9.85 -3.13 -58.78
CA MET A 439 9.99 -3.18 -60.24
C MET A 439 8.75 -3.78 -60.90
#